data_AF-A0A7X5DJS8-F1
#
_entry.id   AF-A0A7X5DJS8-F1
#
_cell.length_a   1.000
_cell.length_b   1.000
_cell.length_c   1.000
_cell.angle_alpha   90.00
_cell.angle_beta   90.00
_cell.angle_gamma   90.00
#
_symmetry.space_group_name_H-M   'P 1'
#
loop_
_entity.id
_entity.type
_entity.pdbx_description
1 polymer ?
#
loop_
_entity_poly.entity_id
_entity_poly.type
_entity_poly.pdbx_seq_one_letter_code
_entity_poly.pdbx_strand_id
1 'polypeptide(L)'
;DFNAMIGDMQRIYLEHGVTTCQDGATAPDMAAVMAGLAKAGLLKMDIVAYPMWGTDVMATLAANPEFDSQDYHGHFRFGGLKMFLDGSPQGLTAWMTEPYVEGPDGERDWVAYGTMTDDDATAFAKAAIDSNHQLLCHTNGDAAADQLLRVYEAARDASDNPNKMGLRPVMIHCQTARTDQYEKMAEIGMIPSIFSSHIWYWGDAHLR
;
A
#
# COMPACT_ATOMS: atom_id res chain seq x y z
N ASP A 1 -24.21 -17.75 -8.15
CA ASP A 1 -23.34 -17.86 -9.33
C ASP A 1 -22.23 -16.84 -9.16
N PHE A 2 -20.98 -17.29 -9.07
CA PHE A 2 -19.83 -16.42 -8.85
C PHE A 2 -19.66 -15.41 -10.00
N ASN A 3 -19.91 -15.82 -11.24
CA ASN A 3 -19.75 -14.95 -12.40
C ASN A 3 -20.79 -13.83 -12.42
N ALA A 4 -22.03 -14.11 -12.04
CA ALA A 4 -23.06 -13.09 -11.87
C ALA A 4 -22.67 -12.07 -10.78
N MET A 5 -22.09 -12.55 -9.67
CA MET A 5 -21.64 -11.70 -8.56
C MET A 5 -20.51 -10.75 -8.97
N ILE A 6 -19.56 -11.20 -9.80
CA ILE A 6 -18.49 -10.35 -10.34
C ILE A 6 -19.03 -9.21 -11.19
N GLY A 7 -20.08 -9.46 -11.98
CA GLY A 7 -20.74 -8.42 -12.76
C GLY A 7 -21.40 -7.36 -11.87
N ASP A 8 -22.01 -7.80 -10.76
CA ASP A 8 -22.70 -6.92 -9.81
C ASP A 8 -21.73 -6.10 -8.96
N MET A 9 -20.62 -6.71 -8.49
CA MET A 9 -19.57 -6.02 -7.73
C MET A 9 -19.00 -4.84 -8.49
N GLN A 10 -18.67 -5.02 -9.77
CA GLN A 10 -18.11 -3.95 -10.59
C GLN A 10 -19.14 -2.87 -10.91
N ARG A 11 -20.43 -3.24 -11.04
CA ARG A 11 -21.50 -2.29 -11.33
C ARG A 11 -21.63 -1.22 -10.24
N ILE A 12 -21.42 -1.57 -8.97
CA ILE A 12 -21.43 -0.62 -7.85
C ILE A 12 -20.37 0.47 -8.02
N TYR A 13 -19.15 0.11 -8.44
CA TYR A 13 -18.11 1.09 -8.71
C TYR A 13 -18.41 1.92 -9.97
N LEU A 14 -18.84 1.26 -11.04
CA LEU A 14 -19.09 1.89 -12.34
C LEU A 14 -20.28 2.87 -12.32
N GLU A 15 -21.34 2.59 -11.56
CA GLU A 15 -22.49 3.51 -11.44
C GLU A 15 -22.13 4.82 -10.71
N HIS A 16 -21.03 4.80 -9.94
CA HIS A 16 -20.43 5.97 -9.31
C HIS A 16 -19.26 6.56 -10.11
N GLY A 17 -19.03 6.10 -11.34
CA GLY A 17 -18.00 6.62 -12.23
C GLY A 17 -16.57 6.16 -11.91
N VAL A 18 -16.41 5.17 -11.02
CA VAL A 18 -15.10 4.59 -10.69
C VAL A 18 -14.76 3.53 -11.73
N THR A 19 -13.85 3.87 -12.64
CA THR A 19 -13.42 2.98 -13.75
C THR A 19 -12.13 2.22 -13.47
N THR A 20 -11.40 2.59 -12.41
CA THR A 20 -10.15 1.95 -12.01
C THR A 20 -10.12 1.80 -10.50
N CYS A 21 -9.69 0.66 -10.00
CA CYS A 21 -9.49 0.41 -8.57
C CYS A 21 -8.12 -0.21 -8.30
N GLN A 22 -7.65 -0.01 -7.07
CA GLN A 22 -6.44 -0.66 -6.56
C GLN A 22 -6.84 -1.74 -5.56
N ASP A 23 -6.43 -2.99 -5.83
CA ASP A 23 -6.40 -4.03 -4.82
C ASP A 23 -5.08 -3.91 -4.05
N GLY A 24 -5.12 -3.13 -2.97
CA GLY A 24 -3.92 -2.61 -2.31
C GLY A 24 -3.23 -3.56 -1.32
N ALA A 25 -3.58 -4.85 -1.30
CA ALA A 25 -3.01 -5.88 -0.43
C ALA A 25 -3.35 -7.29 -0.98
N THR A 26 -2.76 -7.64 -2.12
CA THR A 26 -3.17 -8.84 -2.87
C THR A 26 -2.50 -10.11 -2.32
N ALA A 27 -3.30 -11.07 -1.87
CA ALA A 27 -2.83 -12.42 -1.57
C ALA A 27 -2.69 -13.27 -2.86
N PRO A 28 -1.84 -14.32 -2.89
CA PRO A 28 -1.58 -15.11 -4.11
C PRO A 28 -2.82 -15.78 -4.71
N ASP A 29 -3.75 -16.24 -3.88
CA ASP A 29 -5.02 -16.83 -4.31
C ASP A 29 -5.92 -15.78 -4.97
N MET A 30 -6.00 -14.58 -4.39
CA MET A 30 -6.75 -13.47 -4.98
C MET A 30 -6.11 -12.96 -6.29
N ALA A 31 -4.77 -12.93 -6.37
CA ALA A 31 -4.06 -12.64 -7.61
C ALA A 31 -4.46 -13.63 -8.72
N ALA A 32 -4.49 -14.93 -8.42
CA ALA A 32 -4.92 -15.97 -9.36
C ALA A 32 -6.38 -15.81 -9.79
N VAL A 33 -7.27 -15.42 -8.86
CA VAL A 33 -8.67 -15.11 -9.18
C VAL A 33 -8.77 -13.93 -10.15
N MET A 34 -8.10 -12.80 -9.87
CA MET A 34 -8.14 -11.62 -10.74
C MET A 34 -7.56 -11.90 -12.13
N ALA A 35 -6.43 -12.59 -12.20
CA ALA A 35 -5.83 -13.05 -13.45
C ALA A 35 -6.78 -13.96 -14.25
N GLY A 36 -7.49 -14.86 -13.57
CA GLY A 36 -8.51 -15.73 -14.18
C GLY A 36 -9.70 -14.94 -14.74
N LEU A 37 -10.20 -13.95 -14.00
CA LEU A 37 -11.29 -13.08 -14.45
C LEU A 37 -10.88 -12.23 -15.66
N ALA A 38 -9.65 -11.72 -15.67
CA ALA A 38 -9.11 -10.97 -16.80
C ALA A 38 -9.01 -11.84 -18.06
N LYS A 39 -8.45 -13.07 -17.93
CA LYS A 39 -8.37 -14.05 -19.03
C LYS A 39 -9.74 -14.45 -19.58
N ALA A 40 -10.75 -14.53 -18.72
CA ALA A 40 -12.11 -14.85 -19.09
C ALA A 40 -12.90 -13.67 -19.69
N GLY A 41 -12.32 -12.46 -19.73
CA GLY A 41 -13.01 -11.25 -20.21
C GLY A 41 -14.17 -10.82 -19.30
N LEU A 42 -14.09 -11.12 -18.00
CA LEU A 42 -15.15 -10.85 -17.03
C LEU A 42 -14.95 -9.52 -16.27
N LEU A 43 -13.78 -8.91 -16.39
CA LEU A 43 -13.51 -7.58 -15.86
C LEU A 43 -13.99 -6.50 -16.85
N LYS A 44 -14.62 -5.46 -16.32
CA LYS A 44 -15.16 -4.27 -16.99
C LYS A 44 -14.50 -2.99 -16.51
N MET A 45 -13.99 -2.99 -15.28
CA MET A 45 -13.20 -1.90 -14.70
C MET A 45 -11.75 -2.33 -14.59
N ASP A 46 -10.85 -1.37 -14.67
CA ASP A 46 -9.42 -1.61 -14.50
C ASP A 46 -9.10 -1.94 -13.04
N ILE A 47 -8.27 -2.96 -12.83
CA ILE A 47 -7.81 -3.39 -11.51
C ILE A 47 -6.28 -3.38 -11.51
N VAL A 48 -5.71 -2.65 -10.56
CA VAL A 48 -4.27 -2.66 -10.28
C VAL A 48 -4.04 -3.39 -8.96
N ALA A 49 -3.36 -4.52 -9.00
CA ALA A 49 -3.05 -5.32 -7.83
C ALA A 49 -1.65 -5.05 -7.29
N TYR A 50 -1.49 -5.21 -5.98
CA TYR A 50 -0.23 -5.05 -5.28
C TYR A 50 0.01 -6.26 -4.36
N PRO A 51 0.73 -7.30 -4.85
CA PRO A 51 1.13 -8.44 -4.04
C PRO A 51 1.85 -7.97 -2.77
N MET A 52 1.47 -8.54 -1.63
CA MET A 52 1.87 -8.01 -0.33
C MET A 52 2.97 -8.83 0.37
N TRP A 53 3.74 -8.13 1.20
CA TRP A 53 4.65 -8.69 2.20
C TRP A 53 3.96 -9.79 3.04
N GLY A 54 4.76 -10.75 3.49
CA GLY A 54 4.27 -11.97 4.17
C GLY A 54 3.94 -13.11 3.20
N THR A 55 4.16 -12.90 1.90
CA THR A 55 3.99 -13.90 0.84
C THR A 55 5.17 -13.86 -0.14
N ASP A 56 5.31 -14.89 -0.99
CA ASP A 56 6.28 -14.87 -2.08
C ASP A 56 5.72 -14.05 -3.27
N VAL A 57 5.94 -12.73 -3.20
CA VAL A 57 5.47 -11.79 -4.22
C VAL A 57 6.12 -12.04 -5.57
N MET A 58 7.38 -12.47 -5.62
CA MET A 58 8.09 -12.72 -6.87
C MET A 58 7.57 -13.99 -7.55
N ALA A 59 7.24 -15.03 -6.78
CA ALA A 59 6.54 -16.21 -7.32
C ALA A 59 5.14 -15.85 -7.84
N THR A 60 4.43 -14.93 -7.17
CA THR A 60 3.10 -14.45 -7.61
C THR A 60 3.18 -13.76 -8.97
N LEU A 61 4.16 -12.87 -9.16
CA LEU A 61 4.43 -12.20 -10.45
C LEU A 61 4.86 -13.21 -11.52
N ALA A 62 5.81 -14.09 -11.19
CA ALA A 62 6.34 -15.09 -12.13
C ALA A 62 5.28 -16.11 -12.60
N ALA A 63 4.26 -16.39 -11.79
CA ALA A 63 3.12 -17.24 -12.16
C ALA A 63 2.14 -16.54 -13.12
N ASN A 64 2.22 -15.22 -13.25
CA ASN A 64 1.28 -14.36 -13.98
C ASN A 64 2.03 -13.29 -14.81
N PRO A 65 3.06 -13.67 -15.60
CA PRO A 65 4.00 -12.72 -16.20
C PRO A 65 3.36 -11.75 -17.21
N GLU A 66 2.25 -12.13 -17.82
CA GLU A 66 1.49 -11.27 -18.74
C GLU A 66 0.80 -10.09 -18.04
N PHE A 67 0.62 -10.15 -16.71
CA PHE A 67 0.01 -9.06 -15.94
C PHE A 67 1.05 -8.23 -15.18
N ASP A 68 2.31 -8.68 -15.13
CA ASP A 68 3.45 -7.88 -14.64
C ASP A 68 3.90 -6.90 -15.74
N SER A 69 3.07 -5.88 -15.95
CA SER A 69 3.20 -4.92 -17.05
C SER A 69 2.66 -3.55 -16.66
N GLN A 70 3.14 -2.52 -17.36
CA GLN A 70 2.54 -1.18 -17.28
C GLN A 70 1.18 -1.12 -18.02
N ASP A 71 0.96 -2.00 -18.99
CA ASP A 71 -0.28 -2.10 -19.74
C ASP A 71 -1.28 -3.03 -19.04
N TYR A 72 -2.57 -2.72 -19.17
CA TYR A 72 -3.63 -3.61 -18.71
C TYR A 72 -3.85 -4.73 -19.73
N HIS A 73 -3.88 -5.97 -19.23
CA HIS A 73 -4.30 -7.13 -19.99
C HIS A 73 -5.65 -7.59 -19.45
N GLY A 74 -6.71 -7.49 -20.27
CA GLY A 74 -8.08 -7.83 -19.83
C GLY A 74 -8.52 -7.03 -18.59
N HIS A 75 -8.20 -5.74 -18.53
CA HIS A 75 -8.46 -4.83 -17.40
C HIS A 75 -7.69 -5.16 -16.10
N PHE A 76 -6.63 -5.97 -16.15
CA PHE A 76 -5.83 -6.30 -14.99
C PHE A 76 -4.34 -6.07 -15.21
N ARG A 77 -3.63 -5.62 -14.16
CA ARG A 77 -2.17 -5.58 -14.08
C ARG A 77 -1.69 -5.59 -12.62
N PHE A 78 -0.45 -5.98 -12.40
CA PHE A 78 0.27 -5.69 -11.16
C PHE A 78 0.92 -4.30 -11.25
N GLY A 79 0.63 -3.44 -10.29
CA GLY A 79 1.14 -2.06 -10.27
C GLY A 79 2.44 -1.89 -9.49
N GLY A 80 2.73 -2.83 -8.60
CA GLY A 80 3.80 -2.71 -7.64
C GLY A 80 3.68 -3.74 -6.52
N LEU A 81 4.35 -3.48 -5.41
CA LEU A 81 4.35 -4.32 -4.22
C LEU A 81 3.81 -3.57 -3.01
N LYS A 82 3.22 -4.29 -2.06
CA LYS A 82 2.64 -3.73 -0.83
C LYS A 82 3.39 -4.19 0.42
N MET A 83 3.65 -3.27 1.33
CA MET A 83 4.04 -3.60 2.72
C MET A 83 3.25 -2.77 3.75
N PHE A 84 3.48 -3.07 5.03
CA PHE A 84 2.81 -2.44 6.17
C PHE A 84 3.84 -2.14 7.26
N LEU A 85 3.79 -0.93 7.83
CA LEU A 85 4.69 -0.56 8.93
C LEU A 85 3.97 -0.33 10.26
N ASP A 86 2.65 -0.23 10.29
CA ASP A 86 1.87 -0.08 11.51
C ASP A 86 0.40 -0.52 11.36
N GLY A 87 -0.39 -0.33 12.42
CA GLY A 87 -1.83 -0.56 12.46
C GLY A 87 -2.64 0.68 12.08
N SER A 88 -3.73 0.95 12.82
CA SER A 88 -4.67 2.04 12.50
C SER A 88 -4.91 2.96 13.70
N PRO A 89 -5.16 4.27 13.50
CA PRO A 89 -5.42 5.20 14.61
C PRO A 89 -6.68 4.83 15.40
N GLN A 90 -7.77 4.46 14.72
CA GLN A 90 -9.03 4.06 15.35
C GLN A 90 -8.91 2.78 16.18
N GLY A 91 -7.89 1.96 15.92
CA GLY A 91 -7.57 0.78 16.69
C GLY A 91 -6.46 1.00 17.72
N LEU A 92 -6.01 2.24 17.94
CA LEU A 92 -4.85 2.58 18.77
C LEU A 92 -3.61 1.76 18.42
N THR A 93 -3.40 1.46 17.13
CA THR A 93 -2.29 0.63 16.65
C THR A 93 -1.43 1.33 15.59
N ALA A 94 -1.74 2.57 15.22
CA ALA A 94 -0.83 3.38 14.42
C ALA A 94 0.39 3.80 15.26
N TRP A 95 1.59 3.67 14.71
CA TRP A 95 2.81 3.84 15.50
C TRP A 95 3.25 5.30 15.55
N MET A 96 3.19 5.89 16.74
CA MET A 96 3.37 7.32 16.97
C MET A 96 4.73 7.65 17.60
N THR A 97 5.23 8.87 17.40
CA THR A 97 6.43 9.36 18.12
C THR A 97 6.10 9.87 19.53
N GLU A 98 4.86 10.29 19.75
CA GLU A 98 4.34 10.72 21.04
C GLU A 98 3.20 9.79 21.50
N PRO A 99 3.02 9.60 22.83
CA PRO A 99 1.94 8.75 23.34
C PRO A 99 0.55 9.25 22.93
N TYR A 100 -0.38 8.30 22.73
CA TYR A 100 -1.82 8.59 22.64
C TYR A 100 -2.33 9.22 23.94
N VAL A 101 -3.44 9.99 23.90
CA VAL A 101 -4.00 10.60 25.13
C VAL A 101 -4.42 9.52 26.12
N GLU A 102 -5.00 8.43 25.60
CA GLU A 102 -5.33 7.23 26.35
C GLU A 102 -5.13 6.00 25.47
N GLY A 103 -4.13 5.18 25.81
CA GLY A 103 -3.88 3.90 25.16
C GLY A 103 -4.91 2.82 25.55
N PRO A 104 -4.75 1.59 25.02
CA PRO A 104 -5.56 0.45 25.40
C PRO A 104 -5.59 0.27 26.93
N ASP A 105 -6.76 0.00 27.48
CA ASP A 105 -6.98 -0.22 28.91
C ASP A 105 -6.44 0.91 29.83
N GLY A 106 -6.31 2.14 29.31
CA GLY A 106 -5.88 3.32 30.07
C GLY A 106 -4.36 3.50 30.16
N GLU A 107 -3.58 2.83 29.32
CA GLU A 107 -2.12 2.98 29.27
C GLU A 107 -1.71 4.40 28.83
N ARG A 108 -0.80 5.04 29.58
CA ARG A 108 -0.44 6.46 29.37
C ARG A 108 0.72 6.71 28.42
N ASP A 109 1.63 5.74 28.30
CA ASP A 109 2.85 5.87 27.49
C ASP A 109 2.74 5.07 26.18
N TRP A 110 1.51 4.71 25.81
CA TRP A 110 1.24 3.90 24.64
C TRP A 110 1.52 4.69 23.36
N VAL A 111 2.45 4.20 22.55
CA VAL A 111 2.78 4.74 21.22
C VAL A 111 2.42 3.75 20.09
N ALA A 112 1.82 2.61 20.45
CA ALA A 112 1.71 1.42 19.61
C ALA A 112 3.07 0.87 19.16
N TYR A 113 3.14 0.27 17.96
CA TYR A 113 4.29 -0.52 17.52
C TYR A 113 4.37 -0.61 16.00
N GLY A 114 5.60 -0.74 15.49
CA GLY A 114 5.85 -1.07 14.10
C GLY A 114 5.58 -2.55 13.79
N THR A 115 5.28 -2.86 12.53
CA THR A 115 5.03 -4.26 12.07
C THR A 115 6.21 -4.89 11.37
N MET A 116 7.26 -4.12 11.05
CA MET A 116 8.48 -4.60 10.41
C MET A 116 9.72 -3.97 11.05
N THR A 117 10.82 -4.71 11.04
CA THR A 117 12.14 -4.16 11.37
C THR A 117 12.66 -3.28 10.22
N ASP A 118 13.61 -2.39 10.51
CA ASP A 118 14.27 -1.58 9.47
C ASP A 118 14.95 -2.47 8.41
N ASP A 119 15.56 -3.58 8.83
CA ASP A 119 16.26 -4.51 7.93
C ASP A 119 15.27 -5.20 6.97
N ASP A 120 14.16 -5.73 7.49
CA ASP A 120 13.15 -6.39 6.66
C ASP A 120 12.47 -5.39 5.71
N ALA A 121 12.13 -4.19 6.20
CA ALA A 121 11.49 -3.17 5.40
C ALA A 121 12.43 -2.63 4.30
N THR A 122 13.72 -2.44 4.63
CA THR A 122 14.73 -2.03 3.63
C THR A 122 14.94 -3.13 2.59
N ALA A 123 15.00 -4.40 3.00
CA ALA A 123 15.15 -5.52 2.07
C ALA A 123 13.95 -5.64 1.12
N PHE A 124 12.72 -5.51 1.62
CA PHE A 124 11.53 -5.55 0.77
C PHE A 124 11.43 -4.33 -0.16
N ALA A 125 11.71 -3.12 0.35
CA ALA A 125 11.77 -1.93 -0.48
C ALA A 125 12.82 -2.05 -1.59
N LYS A 126 14.00 -2.63 -1.28
CA LYS A 126 15.03 -2.88 -2.28
C LYS A 126 14.58 -3.92 -3.31
N ALA A 127 13.91 -4.98 -2.89
CA ALA A 127 13.35 -5.97 -3.82
C ALA A 127 12.32 -5.34 -4.78
N ALA A 128 11.44 -4.45 -4.28
CA ALA A 128 10.54 -3.68 -5.13
C ALA A 128 11.30 -2.82 -6.14
N ILE A 129 12.33 -2.10 -5.67
CA ILE A 129 13.14 -1.22 -6.53
C ILE A 129 13.91 -2.04 -7.57
N ASP A 130 14.63 -3.08 -7.18
CA ASP A 130 15.45 -3.90 -8.08
C ASP A 130 14.60 -4.61 -9.15
N SER A 131 13.38 -5.00 -8.80
CA SER A 131 12.42 -5.59 -9.73
C SER A 131 11.64 -4.56 -10.56
N ASN A 132 11.95 -3.26 -10.42
CA ASN A 132 11.32 -2.16 -11.15
C ASN A 132 9.82 -1.96 -10.84
N HIS A 133 9.42 -2.22 -9.59
CA HIS A 133 8.06 -2.09 -9.08
C HIS A 133 7.90 -0.87 -8.17
N GLN A 134 6.73 -0.23 -8.23
CA GLN A 134 6.35 0.80 -7.26
C GLN A 134 6.13 0.15 -5.89
N LEU A 135 6.59 0.80 -4.83
CA LEU A 135 6.29 0.37 -3.46
C LEU A 135 5.11 1.14 -2.90
N LEU A 136 4.09 0.44 -2.45
CA LEU A 136 3.01 0.99 -1.62
C LEU A 136 3.25 0.54 -0.18
N CYS A 137 3.17 1.47 0.76
CA CYS A 137 3.38 1.16 2.17
C CYS A 137 2.22 1.69 3.00
N HIS A 138 1.55 0.81 3.74
CA HIS A 138 0.60 1.22 4.78
C HIS A 138 1.35 1.89 5.93
N THR A 139 1.01 3.16 6.18
CA THR A 139 1.69 4.01 7.15
C THR A 139 0.72 5.07 7.67
N ASN A 140 0.22 4.86 8.89
CA ASN A 140 -0.68 5.81 9.54
C ASN A 140 0.04 6.76 10.46
N GLY A 141 0.83 6.20 11.37
CA GLY A 141 1.53 6.86 12.44
C GLY A 141 2.79 7.58 11.98
N ASP A 142 3.18 8.63 12.69
CA ASP A 142 4.30 9.47 12.32
C ASP A 142 5.65 8.79 12.59
N ALA A 143 5.75 7.91 13.59
CA ALA A 143 6.96 7.08 13.78
C ALA A 143 7.11 6.05 12.65
N ALA A 144 6.00 5.46 12.16
CA ALA A 144 6.03 4.59 10.99
C ALA A 144 6.41 5.36 9.71
N ALA A 145 6.00 6.63 9.59
CA ALA A 145 6.43 7.50 8.50
C ALA A 145 7.94 7.78 8.54
N ASP A 146 8.51 8.04 9.72
CA ASP A 146 9.96 8.19 9.91
C ASP A 146 10.71 6.92 9.48
N GLN A 147 10.17 5.74 9.82
CA GLN A 147 10.72 4.46 9.35
C GLN A 147 10.66 4.35 7.83
N LEU A 148 9.50 4.58 7.20
CA LEU A 148 9.34 4.44 5.75
C LEU A 148 10.32 5.32 4.97
N LEU A 149 10.43 6.59 5.36
CA LEU A 149 11.30 7.56 4.69
C LEU A 149 12.76 7.12 4.75
N ARG A 150 13.21 6.66 5.92
CA ARG A 150 14.57 6.15 6.13
C ARG A 150 14.85 4.88 5.32
N VAL A 151 13.99 3.87 5.40
CA VAL A 151 14.24 2.56 4.76
C VAL A 151 14.14 2.65 3.24
N TYR A 152 13.23 3.46 2.70
CA TYR A 152 13.11 3.63 1.26
C TYR A 152 14.32 4.37 0.68
N GLU A 153 14.79 5.42 1.35
CA GLU A 153 16.00 6.14 0.93
C GLU A 153 17.23 5.22 0.95
N ALA A 154 17.42 4.44 2.01
CA ALA A 154 18.50 3.46 2.10
C ALA A 154 18.43 2.40 0.98
N ALA A 155 17.24 1.83 0.74
CA ALA A 155 17.02 0.83 -0.30
C ALA A 155 17.27 1.39 -1.71
N ARG A 156 16.81 2.62 -1.99
CA ARG A 156 17.04 3.32 -3.26
C ARG A 156 18.52 3.59 -3.48
N ASP A 157 19.22 4.09 -2.47
CA ASP A 157 20.63 4.44 -2.61
C ASP A 157 21.49 3.19 -2.83
N ALA A 158 21.11 2.06 -2.23
CA ALA A 158 21.75 0.75 -2.42
C ALA A 158 21.38 -0.02 -3.70
N SER A 159 20.39 0.43 -4.47
CA SER A 159 19.97 -0.24 -5.72
C SER A 159 20.71 0.30 -6.95
N ASP A 160 21.09 -0.59 -7.86
CA ASP A 160 21.65 -0.24 -9.17
C ASP A 160 20.59 -0.07 -10.26
N ASN A 161 19.28 -0.18 -9.93
CA ASN A 161 18.23 0.00 -10.94
C ASN A 161 18.28 1.43 -11.53
N PRO A 162 18.49 1.60 -12.85
CA PRO A 162 18.54 2.92 -13.48
C PRO A 162 17.25 3.72 -13.35
N ASN A 163 16.11 3.04 -13.14
CA ASN A 163 14.79 3.66 -13.02
C ASN A 163 14.41 4.00 -11.57
N LYS A 164 15.28 3.75 -10.58
CA LYS A 164 14.94 3.85 -9.14
C LYS A 164 14.36 5.21 -8.72
N MET A 165 14.74 6.30 -9.39
CA MET A 165 14.22 7.65 -9.13
C MET A 165 12.81 7.87 -9.70
N GLY A 166 12.39 7.06 -10.68
CA GLY A 166 11.10 7.14 -11.37
C GLY A 166 10.01 6.24 -10.78
N LEU A 167 10.33 5.40 -9.79
CA LEU A 167 9.37 4.43 -9.23
C LEU A 167 8.30 5.05 -8.32
N ARG A 168 8.55 6.27 -7.80
CA ARG A 168 7.60 7.10 -7.05
C ARG A 168 6.82 6.30 -5.98
N PRO A 169 7.47 5.89 -4.87
CA PRO A 169 6.80 5.09 -3.84
C PRO A 169 5.60 5.83 -3.25
N VAL A 170 4.69 5.11 -2.61
CA VAL A 170 3.46 5.68 -2.06
C VAL A 170 3.37 5.39 -0.56
N MET A 171 3.26 6.44 0.24
CA MET A 171 2.83 6.33 1.62
C MET A 171 1.29 6.30 1.63
N ILE A 172 0.72 5.18 2.04
CA ILE A 172 -0.73 4.98 2.08
C ILE A 172 -1.23 5.42 3.45
N HIS A 173 -2.30 6.23 3.42
CA HIS A 173 -3.02 6.84 4.54
C HIS A 173 -2.46 8.19 5.01
N CYS A 174 -1.19 8.27 5.42
CA CYS A 174 -0.54 9.52 5.86
C CYS A 174 -1.31 10.28 6.96
N GLN A 175 -2.01 9.58 7.86
CA GLN A 175 -3.04 10.21 8.70
C GLN A 175 -2.47 11.16 9.75
N THR A 176 -1.28 10.87 10.28
CA THR A 176 -0.59 11.71 11.27
C THR A 176 0.75 12.23 10.77
N ALA A 177 1.01 12.14 9.46
CA ALA A 177 2.26 12.61 8.87
C ALA A 177 2.51 14.09 9.17
N ARG A 178 3.73 14.41 9.62
CA ARG A 178 4.16 15.76 9.99
C ARG A 178 4.59 16.55 8.76
N THR A 179 4.72 17.87 8.91
CA THR A 179 5.12 18.76 7.80
C THR A 179 6.51 18.39 7.25
N ASP A 180 7.48 18.12 8.13
CA ASP A 180 8.83 17.69 7.75
C ASP A 180 8.82 16.37 6.95
N GLN A 181 7.88 15.48 7.24
CA GLN A 181 7.75 14.21 6.54
C GLN A 181 7.18 14.41 5.13
N TYR A 182 6.20 15.31 4.95
CA TYR A 182 5.72 15.68 3.61
C TYR A 182 6.80 16.35 2.76
N GLU A 183 7.63 17.20 3.37
CA GLU A 183 8.79 17.80 2.70
C GLU A 183 9.78 16.72 2.24
N LYS A 184 10.10 15.76 3.14
CA LYS A 184 10.97 14.63 2.79
C LYS A 184 10.36 13.72 1.72
N MET A 185 9.05 13.48 1.73
CA MET A 185 8.36 12.75 0.67
C MET A 185 8.57 13.42 -0.70
N ALA A 186 8.46 14.74 -0.76
CA ALA A 186 8.68 15.49 -1.99
C ALA A 186 10.12 15.35 -2.51
N GLU A 187 11.12 15.40 -1.62
CA GLU A 187 12.54 15.22 -1.97
C GLU A 187 12.83 13.86 -2.64
N ILE A 188 12.21 12.79 -2.13
CA ILE A 188 12.45 11.42 -2.62
C ILE A 188 11.45 10.98 -3.70
N GLY A 189 10.55 11.88 -4.12
CA GLY A 189 9.53 11.58 -5.13
C GLY A 189 8.40 10.67 -4.65
N MET A 190 8.20 10.55 -3.34
CA MET A 190 7.13 9.77 -2.72
C MET A 190 5.78 10.48 -2.83
N ILE A 191 4.72 9.70 -3.05
CA ILE A 191 3.35 10.17 -3.18
C ILE A 191 2.62 9.93 -1.85
N PRO A 192 2.08 10.96 -1.19
CA PRO A 192 1.13 10.76 -0.11
C PRO A 192 -0.25 10.39 -0.68
N SER A 193 -0.80 9.25 -0.26
CA SER A 193 -2.16 8.84 -0.59
C SER A 193 -3.05 9.06 0.64
N ILE A 194 -3.82 10.15 0.60
CA ILE A 194 -4.63 10.63 1.73
C ILE A 194 -6.06 10.15 1.58
N PHE A 195 -6.62 9.59 2.65
CA PHE A 195 -7.99 9.09 2.66
C PHE A 195 -8.97 10.09 3.30
N SER A 196 -9.53 10.99 2.50
CA SER A 196 -10.35 12.11 2.98
C SER A 196 -11.65 11.71 3.70
N SER A 197 -12.32 10.63 3.30
CA SER A 197 -13.54 10.17 3.98
C SER A 197 -13.26 9.63 5.38
N HIS A 198 -12.02 9.27 5.70
CA HIS A 198 -11.64 8.84 7.04
C HIS A 198 -11.85 9.95 8.08
N ILE A 199 -11.73 11.22 7.69
CA ILE A 199 -12.01 12.37 8.55
C ILE A 199 -13.49 12.38 8.95
N TRP A 200 -14.40 12.08 7.99
CA TRP A 200 -15.83 12.05 8.26
C TRP A 200 -16.22 10.93 9.23
N TYR A 201 -15.65 9.73 9.05
CA TYR A 201 -16.02 8.57 9.88
C TYR A 201 -15.28 8.51 11.22
N TRP A 202 -14.05 9.02 11.29
CA TRP A 202 -13.14 8.77 12.42
C TRP A 202 -12.37 10.02 12.87
N GLY A 203 -12.80 11.23 12.46
CA GLY A 203 -12.15 12.48 12.88
C GLY A 203 -12.09 12.62 14.40
N ASP A 204 -13.15 12.23 15.12
CA ASP A 204 -13.18 12.25 16.58
C ASP A 204 -12.16 11.32 17.23
N ALA A 205 -11.81 10.21 16.56
CA ALA A 205 -10.76 9.31 17.03
C ALA A 205 -9.36 9.89 16.82
N HIS A 206 -9.17 10.83 15.88
CA HIS A 206 -7.89 11.51 15.67
C HIS A 206 -7.63 12.65 16.67
N LEU A 207 -8.67 13.12 17.35
CA LEU A 207 -8.55 14.16 18.38
C LEU A 207 -8.14 13.60 19.75
N ARG A 208 -8.00 12.28 19.86
CA ARG A 208 -7.74 11.53 21.10
C ARG A 208 -6.46 10.74 20.98
#